data_AF-D5ETV6-F1
#
_entry.id   AF-D5ETV6-F1
#
_cell.length_a   1.000
_cell.length_b   1.000
_cell.length_c   1.000
_cell.angle_alpha   90.00
_cell.angle_beta   90.00
_cell.angle_gamma   90.00
#
_symmetry.space_group_name_H-M   'P 1'
#
loop_
_entity.id
_entity.type
_entity.pdbx_description
1 polymer ?
#
loop_
_entity_poly.entity_id
_entity_poly.type
_entity_poly.pdbx_seq_one_letter_code
_entity_poly.pdbx_strand_id
1 'polypeptide(L)'
;MTILEIISLIVTLCIGVLCVFLERHAKRMADLSTERKMAYEAEKGKNYATKEDITKQIETVKNEISFTTKRKKDYIVERKRHLFNLLYYAEKISNGQNSLQLYAHSASEYKALYALIDRTNDTILEMTHEFHILFAEYEGFEKENVISNLVDNCSLLVAEIVTVAHNAAITLRQSQNCVEEADKNDIHNSYYMQQTMELKTKALSLVKEPLIHKEPVPMQ
;
A
#
# COMPACT_ATOMS: atom_id res chain seq x y z
N MET A 1 26.91 -2.84 -110.76
CA MET A 1 26.84 -3.55 -109.46
C MET A 1 26.57 -5.01 -109.76
N THR A 2 27.50 -5.89 -109.45
CA THR A 2 27.32 -7.34 -109.68
C THR A 2 26.38 -7.90 -108.61
N ILE A 3 25.67 -8.98 -108.92
CA ILE A 3 24.71 -9.62 -107.98
C ILE A 3 25.37 -9.92 -106.62
N LEU A 4 26.67 -10.23 -106.61
CA LEU A 4 27.45 -10.52 -105.41
C LEU A 4 27.59 -9.30 -104.47
N GLU A 5 27.74 -8.09 -105.01
CA GLU A 5 27.86 -6.85 -104.22
C GLU A 5 26.53 -6.49 -103.55
N ILE A 6 25.40 -6.76 -104.23
CA ILE A 6 24.05 -6.52 -103.69
C ILE A 6 23.79 -7.47 -102.51
N ILE A 7 24.13 -8.75 -102.66
CA ILE A 7 24.00 -9.74 -101.58
C ILE A 7 24.88 -9.36 -100.39
N SER A 8 26.12 -8.94 -100.62
CA SER A 8 27.03 -8.48 -99.56
C SER A 8 26.45 -7.28 -98.80
N LEU A 9 25.89 -6.29 -99.50
CA LEU A 9 25.29 -5.10 -98.88
C LEU A 9 24.07 -5.47 -98.02
N ILE A 10 23.21 -6.37 -98.50
CA ILE A 10 22.04 -6.86 -97.76
C ILE A 10 22.47 -7.60 -96.50
N VAL A 11 23.46 -8.50 -96.59
CA VAL A 11 23.98 -9.24 -95.43
C VAL A 11 24.55 -8.28 -94.38
N THR A 12 25.32 -7.27 -94.82
CA THR A 12 25.92 -6.27 -93.91
C THR A 12 24.84 -5.43 -93.22
N LEU A 13 23.78 -5.05 -93.94
CA LEU A 13 22.62 -4.36 -93.37
C LEU A 13 21.89 -5.24 -92.35
N CYS A 14 21.64 -6.51 -92.68
CA CYS A 14 20.99 -7.46 -91.78
C CYS A 14 21.79 -7.64 -90.48
N ILE A 15 23.11 -7.78 -90.57
CA ILE A 15 24.01 -7.87 -89.40
C ILE A 15 23.95 -6.60 -88.57
N GLY A 16 23.99 -5.42 -89.20
CA GLY A 16 23.88 -4.13 -88.51
C GLY A 16 22.58 -3.99 -87.73
N VAL A 17 21.44 -4.36 -88.33
CA VAL A 17 20.13 -4.35 -87.67
C VAL A 17 20.09 -5.34 -86.51
N LEU A 18 20.66 -6.53 -86.66
CA LEU A 18 20.75 -7.54 -85.61
C LEU A 18 21.59 -7.06 -84.42
N CYS A 19 22.71 -6.40 -84.66
CA CYS A 19 23.56 -5.87 -83.60
C CYS A 19 22.83 -4.80 -82.78
N VAL A 20 22.15 -3.85 -83.44
CA VAL A 20 21.38 -2.79 -82.77
C VAL A 20 20.20 -3.39 -81.97
N PHE A 21 19.56 -4.44 -82.49
CA PHE A 21 18.49 -5.15 -81.79
C PHE A 21 19.01 -5.84 -80.52
N LEU A 22 20.14 -6.55 -80.62
CA LEU A 22 20.77 -7.23 -79.49
C LEU A 22 21.25 -6.25 -78.42
N GLU A 23 21.84 -5.12 -78.81
CA GLU A 23 22.30 -4.08 -77.88
C GLU A 23 21.13 -3.47 -77.10
N ARG A 24 20.02 -3.15 -77.78
CA ARG A 24 18.79 -2.67 -77.11
C ARG A 24 18.19 -3.72 -76.19
N HIS A 25 18.21 -4.99 -76.58
CA HIS A 25 17.70 -6.07 -75.75
C HIS A 25 18.56 -6.28 -74.50
N ALA A 26 19.89 -6.26 -74.65
CA ALA A 26 20.83 -6.37 -73.54
C ALA A 26 20.67 -5.20 -72.55
N LYS A 27 20.52 -3.97 -73.06
CA LYS A 27 20.31 -2.78 -72.23
C LYS A 27 19.01 -2.85 -71.43
N ARG A 28 17.89 -3.23 -72.05
CA ARG A 28 16.62 -3.44 -71.35
C ARG A 28 16.71 -4.51 -70.26
N MET A 29 17.41 -5.61 -70.52
CA MET A 29 17.60 -6.68 -69.53
C MET A 29 18.45 -6.20 -68.34
N ALA A 30 19.48 -5.39 -68.60
CA ALA A 30 20.27 -4.77 -67.54
C ALA A 30 19.40 -3.82 -66.71
N ASP A 31 18.64 -2.92 -67.34
CA ASP A 31 17.76 -1.97 -66.66
C ASP A 31 16.73 -2.67 -65.77
N LEU A 32 16.03 -3.69 -66.30
CA LEU A 32 15.09 -4.53 -65.56
C LEU A 32 15.74 -5.24 -64.36
N SER A 33 16.98 -5.68 -64.49
CA SER A 33 17.71 -6.32 -63.38
C SER A 33 18.03 -5.32 -62.26
N THR A 34 18.34 -4.07 -62.64
CA THR A 34 18.70 -3.01 -61.70
C THR A 34 17.47 -2.49 -60.96
N GLU A 35 16.36 -2.30 -61.67
CA GLU A 35 15.06 -1.95 -61.07
C GLU A 35 14.61 -3.01 -60.06
N ARG A 36 14.71 -4.30 -60.41
CA ARG A 36 14.38 -5.40 -59.49
C ARG A 36 15.26 -5.41 -58.25
N LYS A 37 16.57 -5.16 -58.40
CA LYS A 37 17.50 -5.08 -57.25
C LYS A 37 17.17 -3.90 -56.34
N MET A 38 16.91 -2.73 -56.92
CA MET A 38 16.53 -1.54 -56.15
C MET A 38 15.20 -1.74 -55.41
N ALA A 39 14.20 -2.34 -56.07
CA ALA A 39 12.93 -2.70 -55.43
C ALA A 39 13.13 -3.69 -54.27
N TYR A 40 13.94 -4.73 -54.48
CA TYR A 40 14.24 -5.72 -53.45
C TYR A 40 14.97 -5.12 -52.23
N GLU A 41 15.97 -4.26 -52.44
CA GLU A 41 16.67 -3.60 -51.33
C GLU A 41 15.78 -2.62 -50.58
N ALA A 42 14.93 -1.86 -51.28
CA ALA A 42 13.96 -0.96 -50.66
C ALA A 42 12.93 -1.71 -49.80
N GLU A 43 12.41 -2.84 -50.28
CA GLU A 43 11.44 -3.67 -49.57
C GLU A 43 12.08 -4.40 -48.38
N LYS A 44 13.33 -4.86 -48.55
CA LYS A 44 14.15 -5.39 -47.46
C LYS A 44 14.35 -4.34 -46.36
N GLY A 45 14.76 -3.12 -46.69
CA GLY A 45 14.95 -2.02 -45.75
C GLY A 45 13.66 -1.65 -44.99
N LYS A 46 12.52 -1.60 -45.68
CA LYS A 46 11.20 -1.45 -45.03
C LYS A 46 10.93 -2.56 -44.03
N ASN A 47 11.14 -3.83 -44.39
CA ASN A 47 10.90 -4.95 -43.47
C ASN A 47 11.82 -4.94 -42.24
N TYR A 48 13.05 -4.44 -42.35
CA TYR A 48 13.94 -4.26 -41.19
C TYR A 48 13.47 -3.12 -40.29
N ALA A 49 13.14 -1.95 -40.85
CA ALA A 49 12.63 -0.81 -40.09
C ALA A 49 11.32 -1.16 -39.35
N THR A 50 10.37 -1.83 -40.02
CA THR A 50 9.11 -2.25 -39.41
C THR A 50 9.32 -3.29 -38.30
N LYS A 51 10.26 -4.23 -38.48
CA LYS A 51 10.60 -5.20 -37.42
C LYS A 51 11.20 -4.53 -36.19
N GLU A 52 12.06 -3.54 -36.38
CA GLU A 52 12.67 -2.80 -35.28
C GLU A 52 11.62 -1.96 -34.53
N ASP A 53 10.72 -1.29 -35.24
CA ASP A 53 9.60 -0.56 -34.64
C ASP A 53 8.63 -1.48 -33.88
N ILE A 54 8.26 -2.62 -34.47
CA ILE A 54 7.43 -3.63 -33.78
C ILE A 54 8.14 -4.14 -32.52
N THR A 55 9.45 -4.39 -32.58
CA THR A 55 10.22 -4.86 -31.42
C THR A 55 10.24 -3.81 -30.31
N LYS A 56 10.46 -2.53 -30.64
CA LYS A 56 10.40 -1.42 -29.67
C LYS A 56 9.02 -1.27 -29.04
N GLN A 57 7.95 -1.43 -29.83
CA GLN A 57 6.58 -1.39 -29.33
C GLN A 57 6.29 -2.56 -28.38
N ILE A 58 6.69 -3.78 -28.74
CA ILE A 58 6.54 -4.97 -27.89
C ILE A 58 7.31 -4.80 -26.57
N GLU A 59 8.52 -4.26 -26.61
CA GLU A 59 9.33 -4.01 -25.42
C GLU A 59 8.73 -2.94 -24.52
N THR A 60 8.18 -1.87 -25.11
CA THR A 60 7.45 -0.82 -24.39
C THR A 60 6.22 -1.40 -23.68
N VAL A 61 5.38 -2.15 -24.40
CA VAL A 61 4.18 -2.79 -23.83
C VAL A 61 4.56 -3.79 -22.73
N LYS A 62 5.61 -4.59 -22.93
CA LYS A 62 6.12 -5.52 -21.91
C LYS A 62 6.54 -4.79 -20.64
N ASN A 63 7.25 -3.66 -20.79
CA ASN A 63 7.67 -2.84 -19.66
C ASN A 63 6.45 -2.26 -18.93
N GLU A 64 5.48 -1.70 -19.65
CA GLU A 64 4.23 -1.19 -19.07
C GLU A 64 3.44 -2.27 -18.30
N ILE A 65 3.30 -3.46 -18.86
CA ILE A 65 2.66 -4.61 -18.20
C ILE A 65 3.45 -4.99 -16.94
N SER A 66 4.78 -5.05 -17.02
CA SER A 66 5.66 -5.36 -15.90
C SER A 66 5.52 -4.33 -14.77
N PHE A 67 5.57 -3.04 -15.09
CA PHE A 67 5.37 -1.96 -14.13
C PHE A 67 3.98 -2.00 -13.51
N THR A 68 2.94 -2.24 -14.31
CA THR A 68 1.56 -2.34 -13.82
C THR A 68 1.41 -3.54 -12.88
N THR A 69 2.01 -4.68 -13.22
CA THR A 69 2.03 -5.89 -12.38
C THR A 69 2.74 -5.63 -11.06
N LYS A 70 3.90 -4.95 -11.12
CA LYS A 70 4.65 -4.56 -9.92
C LYS A 70 3.83 -3.62 -9.04
N ARG A 71 3.26 -2.56 -9.61
CA ARG A 71 2.39 -1.61 -8.88
C ARG A 71 1.21 -2.32 -8.20
N LYS A 72 0.55 -3.25 -8.90
CA LYS A 72 -0.53 -4.05 -8.31
C LYS A 72 -0.06 -4.89 -7.13
N LYS A 73 1.12 -5.53 -7.24
CA LYS A 73 1.68 -6.32 -6.14
C LYS A 73 2.04 -5.45 -4.95
N ASP A 74 2.73 -4.33 -5.18
CA ASP A 74 3.15 -3.39 -4.13
C ASP A 74 1.92 -2.83 -3.40
N TYR A 75 0.86 -2.45 -4.15
CA TYR A 75 -0.42 -2.02 -3.60
C TYR A 75 -1.08 -3.07 -2.70
N ILE A 76 -1.10 -4.35 -3.10
CA ILE A 76 -1.64 -5.43 -2.27
C ILE A 76 -0.81 -5.64 -0.99
N VAL A 77 0.52 -5.52 -1.09
CA VAL A 77 1.42 -5.69 0.05
C VAL A 77 1.22 -4.57 1.07
N GLU A 78 1.13 -3.32 0.63
CA GLU A 78 0.86 -2.20 1.52
C GLU A 78 -0.52 -2.31 2.17
N ARG A 79 -1.58 -2.61 1.41
CA ARG A 79 -2.93 -2.84 1.98
C ARG A 79 -2.89 -3.85 3.12
N LYS A 80 -2.24 -4.99 2.88
CA LYS A 80 -2.11 -6.05 3.90
C LYS A 80 -1.38 -5.56 5.13
N ARG A 81 -0.30 -4.79 4.97
CA ARG A 81 0.45 -4.21 6.09
C ARG A 81 -0.45 -3.32 6.95
N HIS A 82 -1.20 -2.40 6.34
CA HIS A 82 -2.10 -1.50 7.07
C HIS A 82 -3.18 -2.29 7.84
N LEU A 83 -3.76 -3.32 7.23
CA LEU A 83 -4.73 -4.21 7.90
C LEU A 83 -4.11 -4.98 9.07
N PHE A 84 -2.89 -5.49 8.93
CA PHE A 84 -2.18 -6.15 10.02
C PHE A 84 -1.87 -5.19 11.17
N ASN A 85 -1.50 -3.94 10.86
CA ASN A 85 -1.26 -2.93 11.88
C ASN A 85 -2.54 -2.61 12.68
N LEU A 86 -3.70 -2.50 12.01
CA LEU A 86 -4.98 -2.32 12.71
C LEU A 86 -5.27 -3.45 13.70
N LEU A 87 -5.06 -4.70 13.31
CA LEU A 87 -5.25 -5.85 14.20
C LEU A 87 -4.26 -5.82 15.38
N TYR A 88 -3.00 -5.48 15.12
CA TYR A 88 -1.99 -5.34 16.15
C TYR A 88 -2.34 -4.25 17.18
N TYR A 89 -2.87 -3.11 16.73
CA TYR A 89 -3.31 -2.05 17.64
C TYR A 89 -4.55 -2.46 18.44
N ALA A 90 -5.50 -3.18 17.84
CA ALA A 90 -6.64 -3.75 18.57
C ALA A 90 -6.18 -4.71 19.68
N GLU A 91 -5.18 -5.56 19.42
CA GLU A 91 -4.57 -6.44 20.42
C GLU A 91 -3.90 -5.65 21.54
N LYS A 92 -3.17 -4.57 21.22
CA LYS A 92 -2.58 -3.68 22.22
C LYS A 92 -3.63 -3.04 23.12
N ILE A 93 -4.75 -2.59 22.56
CA ILE A 93 -5.86 -2.00 23.32
C ILE A 93 -6.49 -3.05 24.26
N SER A 94 -6.72 -4.27 23.76
CA SER A 94 -7.18 -5.39 24.58
C SER A 94 -6.19 -5.74 25.70
N ASN A 95 -4.89 -5.68 25.44
CA ASN A 95 -3.87 -5.85 26.48
C ASN A 95 -3.86 -4.68 27.49
N GLY A 96 -4.25 -3.48 27.06
CA GLY A 96 -4.48 -2.33 27.94
C GLY A 96 -5.56 -2.60 28.99
N GLN A 97 -6.66 -3.26 28.60
CA GLN A 97 -7.70 -3.72 29.53
C GLN A 97 -7.15 -4.71 30.57
N ASN A 98 -6.33 -5.68 30.15
CA ASN A 98 -5.69 -6.61 31.08
C ASN A 98 -4.72 -5.88 32.04
N SER A 99 -3.97 -4.91 31.52
CA SER A 99 -3.03 -4.10 32.31
C SER A 99 -3.77 -3.24 33.34
N LEU A 100 -4.93 -2.69 32.99
CA LEU A 100 -5.79 -1.94 33.91
C LEU A 100 -6.17 -2.78 35.13
N GLN A 101 -6.63 -4.01 34.90
CA GLN A 101 -6.98 -4.94 35.99
C GLN A 101 -5.78 -5.24 36.88
N LEU A 102 -4.62 -5.52 36.28
CA LEU A 102 -3.40 -5.82 37.02
C LEU A 102 -2.94 -4.63 37.89
N TYR A 103 -2.91 -3.43 37.32
CA TYR A 103 -2.43 -2.24 38.03
C TYR A 103 -3.37 -1.85 39.18
N ALA A 104 -4.68 -2.02 39.01
CA ALA A 104 -5.64 -1.79 40.08
C ALA A 104 -5.46 -2.75 41.27
N HIS A 105 -5.11 -4.01 41.02
CA HIS A 105 -4.82 -4.98 42.06
C HIS A 105 -3.55 -4.66 42.87
N SER A 106 -2.57 -4.02 42.24
CA SER A 106 -1.30 -3.67 42.90
C SER A 106 -1.43 -2.50 43.90
N ALA A 107 -2.55 -1.76 43.90
CA ALA A 107 -2.98 -0.73 44.86
C ALA A 107 -1.94 0.33 45.30
N SER A 108 -0.81 0.45 44.59
CA SER A 108 0.36 1.20 45.05
C SER A 108 0.94 2.17 44.01
N GLU A 109 0.61 2.02 42.73
CA GLU A 109 1.27 2.78 41.66
C GLU A 109 0.28 3.50 40.74
N TYR A 110 -0.30 4.60 41.21
CA TYR A 110 -1.15 5.47 40.37
C TYR A 110 -0.42 5.96 39.10
N LYS A 111 0.91 6.06 39.14
CA LYS A 111 1.74 6.43 37.98
C LYS A 111 1.66 5.40 36.85
N ALA A 112 1.54 4.11 37.18
CA ALA A 112 1.38 3.06 36.18
C ALA A 112 0.04 3.18 35.44
N LEU A 113 -1.01 3.66 36.12
CA LEU A 113 -2.30 3.96 35.51
C LEU A 113 -2.24 5.18 34.57
N TYR A 114 -1.50 6.24 34.93
CA TYR A 114 -1.26 7.34 33.99
C TYR A 114 -0.47 6.91 32.77
N ALA A 115 0.60 6.11 32.95
CA ALA A 115 1.35 5.54 31.84
C ALA A 115 0.48 4.63 30.95
N LEU A 116 -0.50 3.92 31.54
CA LEU A 116 -1.47 3.14 30.78
C LEU A 116 -2.38 4.04 29.93
N ILE A 117 -2.85 5.17 30.48
CA ILE A 117 -3.66 6.14 29.74
C ILE A 117 -2.91 6.65 28.52
N ASP A 118 -1.68 7.12 28.71
CA ASP A 118 -0.86 7.68 27.62
C ASP A 118 -0.65 6.64 26.51
N ARG A 119 -0.22 5.43 26.87
CA ARG A 119 -0.01 4.34 25.91
C ARG A 119 -1.28 3.96 25.15
N THR A 120 -2.42 3.92 25.84
CA THR A 120 -3.70 3.53 25.22
C THR A 120 -4.18 4.62 24.25
N ASN A 121 -4.02 5.89 24.63
CA ASN A 121 -4.33 7.04 23.77
C ASN A 121 -3.44 7.08 22.53
N ASP A 122 -2.14 6.86 22.67
CA ASP A 122 -1.22 6.80 21.53
C ASP A 122 -1.58 5.64 20.59
N THR A 123 -1.93 4.48 21.16
CA THR A 123 -2.30 3.29 20.38
C THR A 123 -3.56 3.52 19.53
N ILE A 124 -4.60 4.15 20.08
CA ILE A 124 -5.81 4.45 19.29
C ILE A 124 -5.55 5.52 18.22
N LEU A 125 -4.69 6.50 18.51
CA LEU A 125 -4.29 7.49 17.52
C LEU A 125 -3.56 6.83 16.33
N GLU A 126 -2.61 5.93 16.60
CA GLU A 126 -1.92 5.15 15.56
C GLU A 126 -2.91 4.28 14.77
N MET A 127 -3.86 3.63 15.44
CA MET A 127 -4.91 2.83 14.79
C MET A 127 -5.80 3.67 13.88
N THR A 128 -6.27 4.82 14.35
CA THR A 128 -7.09 5.74 13.56
C THR A 128 -6.31 6.28 12.36
N HIS A 129 -5.00 6.52 12.50
CA HIS A 129 -4.16 6.94 11.38
C HIS A 129 -4.10 5.88 10.28
N GLU A 130 -3.83 4.62 10.63
CA GLU A 130 -3.83 3.51 9.66
C GLU A 130 -5.19 3.32 9.00
N PHE A 131 -6.27 3.48 9.76
CA PHE A 131 -7.63 3.40 9.24
C PHE A 131 -7.91 4.49 8.19
N HIS A 132 -7.49 5.74 8.43
CA HIS A 132 -7.66 6.82 7.47
C HIS A 132 -6.85 6.61 6.19
N ILE A 133 -5.65 6.03 6.26
CA ILE A 133 -4.88 5.65 5.07
C ILE A 133 -5.69 4.62 4.26
N LEU A 134 -6.18 3.58 4.93
CA LEU A 134 -7.01 2.56 4.28
C LEU A 134 -8.31 3.12 3.67
N PHE A 135 -8.92 4.09 4.34
CA PHE A 135 -10.13 4.73 3.83
C PHE A 135 -9.85 5.61 2.60
N ALA A 136 -8.75 6.37 2.62
CA ALA A 136 -8.41 7.31 1.56
C ALA A 136 -7.83 6.64 0.30
N GLU A 137 -7.07 5.56 0.45
CA GLU A 137 -6.33 4.95 -0.66
C GLU A 137 -7.10 3.84 -1.39
N TYR A 138 -8.09 3.20 -0.74
CA TYR A 138 -8.67 1.95 -1.24
C TYR A 138 -10.15 2.13 -1.62
N GLU A 139 -10.42 2.33 -2.92
CA GLU A 139 -11.78 2.40 -3.44
C GLU A 139 -12.60 1.15 -3.06
N GLY A 140 -13.80 1.37 -2.51
CA GLY A 140 -14.69 0.30 -2.05
C GLY A 140 -14.45 -0.17 -0.61
N PHE A 141 -13.46 0.39 0.10
CA PHE A 141 -13.25 0.16 1.53
C PHE A 141 -14.46 0.62 2.37
N GLU A 142 -15.20 1.62 1.90
CA GLU A 142 -16.46 2.10 2.49
C GLU A 142 -17.54 1.01 2.63
N LYS A 143 -17.43 -0.12 1.89
CA LYS A 143 -18.36 -1.26 1.99
C LYS A 143 -17.96 -2.28 3.07
N GLU A 144 -16.75 -2.17 3.63
CA GLU A 144 -16.24 -3.07 4.67
C GLU A 144 -16.58 -2.50 6.06
N ASN A 145 -17.87 -2.51 6.44
CA ASN A 145 -18.35 -2.09 7.77
C ASN A 145 -17.57 -2.74 8.93
N VAL A 146 -16.99 -3.92 8.70
CA VAL A 146 -16.22 -4.67 9.70
C VAL A 146 -15.04 -3.87 10.25
N ILE A 147 -14.30 -3.15 9.40
CA ILE A 147 -13.08 -2.46 9.84
C ILE A 147 -13.42 -1.15 10.54
N SER A 148 -14.39 -0.39 10.03
CA SER A 148 -14.91 0.80 10.73
C SER A 148 -15.43 0.40 12.11
N ASN A 149 -16.25 -0.65 12.18
CA ASN A 149 -16.77 -1.16 13.45
C ASN A 149 -15.66 -1.60 14.41
N LEU A 150 -14.57 -2.19 13.91
CA LEU A 150 -13.42 -2.55 14.74
C LEU A 150 -12.78 -1.29 15.36
N VAL A 151 -12.55 -0.25 14.57
CA VAL A 151 -11.95 1.02 15.04
C VAL A 151 -12.89 1.73 16.03
N ASP A 152 -14.19 1.75 15.75
CA ASP A 152 -15.19 2.35 16.62
C ASP A 152 -15.27 1.60 17.97
N ASN A 153 -15.33 0.27 17.94
CA ASN A 153 -15.34 -0.56 19.15
C ASN A 153 -14.05 -0.40 19.97
N CYS A 154 -12.89 -0.33 19.30
CA CYS A 154 -11.63 -0.05 19.96
C CYS A 154 -11.63 1.34 20.61
N SER A 155 -12.17 2.36 19.92
CA SER A 155 -12.28 3.72 20.45
C SER A 155 -13.17 3.78 21.70
N LEU A 156 -14.30 3.07 21.69
CA LEU A 156 -15.17 2.94 22.86
C LEU A 156 -14.45 2.25 24.02
N LEU A 157 -13.76 1.14 23.76
CA LEU A 157 -13.00 0.43 24.77
C LEU A 157 -11.87 1.29 25.37
N VAL A 158 -11.17 2.07 24.53
CA VAL A 158 -10.16 3.02 25.01
C VAL A 158 -10.77 4.08 25.91
N ALA A 159 -11.92 4.66 25.53
CA ALA A 159 -12.60 5.66 26.36
C ALA A 159 -12.96 5.09 27.75
N GLU A 160 -13.41 3.84 27.82
CA GLU A 160 -13.66 3.13 29.07
C GLU A 160 -12.39 2.89 29.88
N ILE A 161 -11.34 2.33 29.27
CA ILE A 161 -10.05 2.08 29.94
C ILE A 161 -9.51 3.39 30.53
N VAL A 162 -9.48 4.47 29.75
CA VAL A 162 -8.91 5.75 30.16
C VAL A 162 -9.71 6.36 31.30
N THR A 163 -11.04 6.33 31.22
CA THR A 163 -11.92 6.88 32.27
C THR A 163 -11.74 6.13 33.58
N VAL A 164 -11.76 4.79 33.53
CA VAL A 164 -11.59 3.95 34.72
C VAL A 164 -10.19 4.10 35.30
N ALA A 165 -9.14 4.07 34.47
CA ALA A 165 -7.75 4.27 34.88
C ALA A 165 -7.56 5.63 35.55
N HIS A 166 -8.14 6.70 34.99
CA HIS A 166 -8.01 8.05 35.52
C HIS A 166 -8.65 8.19 36.90
N ASN A 167 -9.87 7.67 37.05
CA ASN A 167 -10.59 7.69 38.33
C ASN A 167 -9.87 6.88 39.40
N ALA A 168 -9.36 5.70 39.05
CA ALA A 168 -8.56 4.87 39.94
C ALA A 168 -7.24 5.58 40.32
N ALA A 169 -6.56 6.21 39.36
CA ALA A 169 -5.30 6.92 39.60
C ALA A 169 -5.48 8.11 40.56
N ILE A 170 -6.51 8.94 40.36
CA ILE A 170 -6.83 10.05 41.26
C ILE A 170 -7.12 9.54 42.67
N THR A 171 -7.92 8.48 42.78
CA THR A 171 -8.29 7.90 44.08
C THR A 171 -7.07 7.33 44.82
N LEU A 172 -6.17 6.64 44.12
CA LEU A 172 -4.91 6.15 44.69
C LEU A 172 -3.95 7.28 45.06
N ARG A 173 -3.90 8.36 44.27
CA ARG A 173 -3.11 9.55 44.60
C ARG A 173 -3.62 10.24 45.86
N GLN A 174 -4.94 10.35 46.01
CA GLN A 174 -5.56 10.86 47.24
C GLN A 174 -5.18 9.98 48.44
N SER A 175 -5.24 8.65 48.29
CA SER A 175 -4.81 7.71 49.31
C SER A 175 -3.35 7.92 49.72
N GLN A 176 -2.46 8.15 48.75
CA GLN A 176 -1.05 8.44 49.05
C GLN A 176 -0.87 9.79 49.75
N ASN A 177 -1.59 10.84 49.34
CA ASN A 177 -1.53 12.14 50.01
C ASN A 177 -1.94 12.04 51.49
N CYS A 178 -2.95 11.21 51.82
CA CYS A 178 -3.35 10.96 53.22
C CYS A 178 -2.21 10.38 54.06
N VAL A 179 -1.43 9.46 53.48
CA VAL A 179 -0.24 8.87 54.14
C VAL A 179 0.84 9.93 54.32
N GLU A 180 1.15 10.70 53.28
CA GLU A 180 2.15 11.77 53.33
C GLU A 180 1.79 12.87 54.35
N GLU A 181 0.50 13.19 54.51
CA GLU A 181 0.00 14.13 55.54
C GLU A 181 0.07 13.56 56.96
N ALA A 182 -0.22 12.27 57.14
CA ALA A 182 -0.10 11.61 58.42
C ALA A 182 1.37 11.59 58.90
N ASP A 183 2.29 11.26 58.00
CA ASP A 183 3.73 11.22 58.26
C ASP A 183 4.28 12.61 58.60
N LYS A 184 3.88 13.65 57.85
CA LYS A 184 4.32 15.04 58.09
C LYS A 184 3.91 15.59 59.45
N ASN A 185 2.75 15.16 59.96
CA ASN A 185 2.20 15.66 61.20
C ASN A 185 2.53 14.73 62.40
N ASP A 186 3.34 13.69 62.19
CA ASP A 186 3.68 12.64 63.17
C ASP A 186 2.44 12.00 63.84
N ILE A 187 1.33 11.96 63.08
CA ILE A 187 0.05 11.46 63.59
C ILE A 187 -0.12 10.01 63.16
N HIS A 188 0.19 9.08 64.06
CA HIS A 188 -0.23 7.68 63.95
C HIS A 188 -1.75 7.55 64.24
N ASN A 189 -2.58 8.19 63.42
CA ASN A 189 -4.03 8.19 63.60
C ASN A 189 -4.66 7.00 62.86
N SER A 190 -5.47 6.21 63.57
CA SER A 190 -6.33 5.20 62.96
C SER A 190 -7.24 5.80 61.87
N TYR A 191 -7.54 7.10 61.96
CA TYR A 191 -8.32 7.85 60.97
C TYR A 191 -7.68 7.87 59.57
N TYR A 192 -6.40 8.24 59.44
CA TYR A 192 -5.72 8.30 58.13
C TYR A 192 -5.50 6.90 57.55
N MET A 193 -5.27 5.91 58.41
CA MET A 193 -5.18 4.50 58.01
C MET A 193 -6.52 4.00 57.46
N GLN A 194 -7.63 4.33 58.12
CA GLN A 194 -8.98 3.99 57.67
C GLN A 194 -9.32 4.67 56.34
N GLN A 195 -9.08 5.98 56.21
CA GLN A 195 -9.28 6.70 54.93
C GLN A 195 -8.44 6.11 53.80
N THR A 196 -7.17 5.78 54.07
CA THR A 196 -6.28 5.17 53.08
C THR A 196 -6.85 3.83 52.60
N MET A 197 -7.35 3.00 53.51
CA MET A 197 -7.94 1.70 53.19
C MET A 197 -9.26 1.83 52.41
N GLU A 198 -10.11 2.78 52.78
CA GLU A 198 -11.36 3.10 52.07
C GLU A 198 -11.09 3.57 50.63
N LEU A 199 -10.13 4.49 50.44
CA LEU A 199 -9.74 4.99 49.12
C LEU A 199 -9.13 3.89 48.25
N LYS A 200 -8.26 3.04 48.80
CA LYS A 200 -7.73 1.87 48.05
C LYS A 200 -8.82 0.89 47.66
N THR A 201 -9.79 0.64 48.55
CA THR A 201 -10.93 -0.24 48.26
C THR A 201 -11.81 0.34 47.16
N LYS A 202 -12.07 1.65 47.20
CA LYS A 202 -12.82 2.37 46.16
C LYS A 202 -12.10 2.35 44.81
N ALA A 203 -10.78 2.55 44.79
CA ALA A 203 -9.99 2.45 43.57
C ALA A 203 -10.10 1.05 42.94
N LEU A 204 -10.05 0.01 43.77
CA LEU A 204 -10.20 -1.38 43.33
C LEU A 204 -11.61 -1.69 42.81
N SER A 205 -12.66 -1.14 43.44
CA SER A 205 -14.05 -1.36 42.98
C SER A 205 -14.30 -0.75 41.60
N LEU A 206 -13.69 0.39 41.30
CA LEU A 206 -13.81 1.06 39.98
C LEU A 206 -13.28 0.19 38.83
N VAL A 207 -12.36 -0.73 39.10
CA VAL A 207 -11.74 -1.59 38.08
C VAL A 207 -12.32 -3.00 38.05
N LYS A 208 -13.03 -3.42 39.11
CA LYS A 208 -13.64 -4.75 39.22
C LYS A 208 -14.93 -4.91 38.43
N GLU A 209 -15.61 -3.83 38.10
CA GLU A 209 -16.75 -3.91 37.19
C GLU A 209 -16.24 -4.36 35.81
N PRO A 210 -16.82 -5.42 35.20
CA PRO A 210 -16.46 -5.77 33.84
C PRO A 210 -16.67 -4.54 32.97
N LEU A 211 -15.72 -4.24 32.08
CA LEU A 211 -15.93 -3.23 31.05
C LEU A 211 -17.11 -3.69 30.20
N ILE A 212 -18.29 -3.13 30.46
CA ILE A 212 -19.53 -3.52 29.78
C ILE A 212 -19.47 -2.86 28.42
N HIS A 213 -19.05 -3.62 27.41
CA HIS A 213 -19.20 -3.23 26.02
C HIS A 213 -20.71 -3.03 25.76
N LYS A 214 -21.18 -1.78 25.80
CA LYS A 214 -22.52 -1.46 25.33
C LYS A 214 -22.45 -1.53 23.82
N GLU A 215 -23.14 -2.51 23.23
CA GLU A 215 -23.32 -2.52 21.78
C GLU A 215 -23.81 -1.14 21.33
N PRO A 216 -23.23 -0.55 20.28
CA PRO A 216 -23.72 0.71 19.74
C PRO A 216 -25.19 0.53 19.39
N VAL A 217 -26.05 1.37 19.97
CA VAL A 217 -27.47 1.41 19.60
C VAL A 217 -27.51 1.72 18.10
N PRO A 218 -28.08 0.84 17.25
CA PRO A 218 -28.18 1.12 15.83
C PRO A 218 -28.98 2.41 15.67
N MET A 219 -28.38 3.41 15.01
CA MET A 219 -29.11 4.62 14.62
C MET A 219 -30.24 4.18 13.69
N GLN A 220 -31.48 4.37 14.16
CA GLN A 220 -32.70 4.19 13.37
C GLN A 220 -32.85 5.35 12.37
#